data_AF-A0A5M8FIE0-F1
#
_entry.id   AF-A0A5M8FIE0-F1
#
_cell.length_a   1.000
_cell.length_b   1.000
_cell.length_c   1.000
_cell.angle_alpha   90.00
_cell.angle_beta   90.00
_cell.angle_gamma   90.00
#
_symmetry.space_group_name_H-M   'P 1'
#
loop_
_entity.id
_entity.type
_entity.pdbx_description
1 polymer ?
#
loop_
_entity_poly.entity_id
_entity_poly.type
_entity_poly.pdbx_seq_one_letter_code
_entity_poly.pdbx_strand_id
1 'polypeptide(L)'
;MGDVDLLVTGRRHLLAVEINGFQRWGTRRADKRRERLALEQCVRQREMLDADGALLWLPDATPSLWQRLWGYSFAGRGVALVHGDEQRLLRALRRKL
;
A
#
# COMPACT_ATOMS: atom_id res chain seq x y z
N MET A 1 -5.99 -11.34 -14.65
CA MET A 1 -6.09 -11.47 -13.18
C MET A 1 -4.68 -11.37 -12.65
N GLY A 2 -4.44 -10.51 -11.67
CA GLY A 2 -3.15 -10.44 -10.98
C GLY A 2 -3.32 -11.05 -9.59
N ASP A 3 -2.39 -11.90 -9.19
CA ASP A 3 -2.34 -12.44 -7.83
C ASP A 3 -2.06 -11.32 -6.82
N VAL A 4 -2.45 -11.52 -5.57
CA VAL A 4 -2.04 -10.63 -4.48
C VAL A 4 -0.64 -11.03 -4.05
N ASP A 5 0.29 -10.07 -4.01
CA ASP A 5 1.66 -10.34 -3.62
C ASP A 5 1.76 -10.89 -2.19
N LEU A 6 1.02 -10.27 -1.26
CA LEU A 6 1.01 -10.64 0.15
C LEU A 6 -0.38 -10.49 0.77
N LEU A 7 -0.79 -11.51 1.52
CA LEU A 7 -1.99 -11.49 2.36
C LEU A 7 -1.56 -11.47 3.82
N VAL A 8 -2.02 -10.50 4.61
CA VAL A 8 -1.65 -10.39 6.02
C VAL A 8 -2.90 -10.55 6.89
N THR A 9 -2.87 -11.54 7.77
CA THR A 9 -3.94 -11.86 8.70
C THR A 9 -3.55 -11.49 10.14
N GLY A 10 -4.36 -10.67 10.80
CA GLY A 10 -4.41 -10.51 12.25
C GLY A 10 -5.63 -11.22 12.83
N ARG A 11 -5.79 -11.23 14.17
CA ARG A 11 -6.84 -11.99 14.88
C ARG A 11 -8.26 -11.85 14.30
N ARG A 12 -8.61 -10.67 13.76
CA ARG A 12 -9.91 -10.39 13.12
C ARG A 12 -9.79 -9.52 11.88
N HIS A 13 -8.57 -9.33 11.38
CA HIS A 13 -8.31 -8.38 10.31
C HIS A 13 -7.56 -9.05 9.17
N LEU A 14 -8.04 -8.81 7.95
CA LEU A 14 -7.42 -9.23 6.72
C LEU A 14 -6.97 -8.01 5.93
N LEU A 15 -5.69 -7.97 5.56
CA LEU A 15 -5.13 -6.91 4.73
C LEU A 15 -4.52 -7.51 3.46
N ALA A 16 -4.95 -6.99 2.31
CA ALA A 16 -4.29 -7.23 1.04
C ALA A 16 -3.11 -6.26 0.89
N VAL A 17 -1.93 -6.78 0.58
CA VAL A 17 -0.71 -6.00 0.39
C VAL A 17 -0.20 -6.21 -1.03
N GLU A 18 -0.08 -5.11 -1.77
CA GLU A 18 0.51 -5.06 -3.10
C GLU A 18 1.90 -4.40 -3.01
N ILE A 19 2.88 -4.95 -3.70
CA ILE A 19 4.27 -4.47 -3.74
C ILE A 19 4.54 -3.85 -5.11
N ASN A 20 5.11 -2.65 -5.13
CA ASN A 20 5.40 -1.99 -6.41
C ASN A 20 6.70 -1.19 -6.39
N GLY A 21 7.50 -1.30 -7.45
CA GLY A 21 8.81 -0.64 -7.58
C GLY A 21 8.76 0.85 -7.97
N PHE A 22 7.72 1.59 -7.57
CA PHE A 22 7.69 3.03 -7.82
C PHE A 22 8.76 3.74 -6.99
N GLN A 23 9.59 4.56 -7.62
CA GLN A 23 10.58 5.40 -6.94
C GLN A 23 9.96 6.65 -6.28
N ARG A 24 8.81 7.09 -6.81
CA ARG A 24 8.09 8.28 -6.35
C ARG A 24 6.59 8.05 -6.51
N TRP A 25 5.81 8.60 -5.58
CA TRP A 25 4.35 8.60 -5.65
C TRP A 25 3.81 10.03 -5.62
N GLY A 26 2.82 10.34 -6.44
CA GLY A 26 2.11 11.61 -6.46
C GLY A 26 2.82 12.73 -7.22
N THR A 27 4.10 12.59 -7.57
CA THR A 27 4.97 13.70 -8.01
C THR A 27 5.10 13.88 -9.53
N ARG A 28 4.90 12.83 -10.32
CA ARG A 28 5.09 12.86 -11.77
C ARG A 28 3.78 12.67 -12.51
N ARG A 29 3.42 13.64 -13.36
CA ARG A 29 2.20 13.54 -14.20
C ARG A 29 2.23 12.34 -15.12
N ALA A 30 3.41 11.98 -15.65
CA ALA A 30 3.60 10.81 -16.51
C ALA A 30 3.26 9.48 -15.79
N ASP A 31 3.45 9.43 -14.47
CA ASP A 31 3.21 8.22 -13.67
C ASP A 31 1.76 8.14 -13.16
N LYS A 32 0.94 9.18 -13.32
CA LYS A 32 -0.45 9.23 -12.82
C LYS A 32 -1.31 8.08 -13.28
N ARG A 33 -1.15 7.64 -14.53
CA ARG A 33 -1.87 6.49 -15.06
C ARG A 33 -1.46 5.20 -14.34
N ARG A 34 -0.15 5.01 -14.09
CA ARG A 34 0.36 3.85 -13.39
C ARG A 34 -0.04 3.84 -11.92
N GLU A 35 0.04 5.00 -11.24
CA GLU A 35 -0.45 5.18 -9.86
C GLU A 35 -1.93 4.79 -9.74
N ARG A 36 -2.76 5.28 -10.68
CA ARG A 36 -4.19 4.96 -10.72
C ARG A 36 -4.44 3.47 -10.91
N LEU A 37 -3.72 2.82 -11.84
CA LEU A 37 -3.86 1.38 -12.08
C LEU A 37 -3.45 0.56 -10.85
N ALA A 38 -2.37 0.95 -10.16
CA ALA A 38 -1.95 0.29 -8.93
C ALA A 38 -3.01 0.42 -7.82
N LEU A 39 -3.64 1.59 -7.69
CA LEU A 39 -4.74 1.78 -6.75
C LEU A 39 -5.98 0.95 -7.12
N GLU A 40 -6.36 0.93 -8.40
CA GLU A 40 -7.48 0.13 -8.89
C GLU A 40 -7.22 -1.38 -8.71
N GLN A 41 -5.97 -1.82 -8.78
CA GLN A 41 -5.59 -3.19 -8.46
C GLN A 41 -5.75 -3.48 -6.96
N CYS A 42 -5.17 -2.65 -6.08
CA CYS A 42 -5.30 -2.79 -4.62
C CYS A 42 -6.78 -2.84 -4.17
N VAL A 43 -7.61 -1.95 -4.72
CA VAL A 43 -9.05 -1.90 -4.39
C VAL A 43 -9.76 -3.17 -4.84
N ARG A 44 -9.51 -3.63 -6.07
CA ARG A 44 -10.10 -4.87 -6.59
C ARG A 44 -9.69 -6.08 -5.76
N GLN A 45 -8.41 -6.20 -5.42
CA GLN A 45 -7.90 -7.31 -4.61
C GLN A 45 -8.55 -7.32 -3.22
N ARG A 46 -8.67 -6.16 -2.58
CA ARG A 46 -9.37 -6.02 -1.29
C ARG A 46 -10.83 -6.48 -1.39
N GLU A 47 -11.56 -6.03 -2.41
CA GLU A 47 -12.97 -6.40 -2.62
C GLU A 47 -13.15 -7.88 -2.94
N MET A 48 -12.26 -8.45 -3.76
CA MET A 48 -12.29 -9.88 -4.11
C MET A 48 -12.03 -10.80 -2.90
N LEU A 49 -11.18 -10.34 -1.97
CA LEU A 49 -10.79 -11.10 -0.78
C LEU A 49 -11.66 -10.81 0.44
N ASP A 50 -12.63 -9.90 0.32
CA ASP A 50 -13.39 -9.36 1.46
C ASP A 50 -12.47 -8.88 2.60
N ALA A 51 -11.36 -8.24 2.23
CA ALA A 51 -10.36 -7.77 3.18
C ALA A 51 -10.78 -6.43 3.81
N ASP A 52 -10.50 -6.26 5.11
CA ASP A 52 -10.77 -5.01 5.85
C ASP A 52 -10.02 -3.80 5.28
N GLY A 53 -8.90 -4.05 4.59
CA GLY A 53 -8.08 -2.98 4.03
C GLY A 53 -7.12 -3.44 2.95
N ALA A 54 -6.59 -2.43 2.25
CA ALA A 54 -5.54 -2.59 1.25
C ALA A 54 -4.34 -1.73 1.61
N LEU A 55 -3.15 -2.21 1.31
CA LEU A 55 -1.90 -1.50 1.48
C LEU A 55 -1.05 -1.64 0.22
N LEU A 56 -0.58 -0.52 -0.29
CA LEU A 56 0.41 -0.45 -1.35
C LEU A 56 1.77 -0.14 -0.73
N TRP A 57 2.73 -1.05 -0.90
CA TRP A 57 4.08 -0.90 -0.40
C TRP A 57 5.05 -0.60 -1.53
N LEU A 58 5.83 0.46 -1.35
CA LEU A 58 6.84 0.93 -2.29
C LEU A 58 8.23 0.79 -1.65
N PRO A 59 8.90 -0.37 -1.78
CA PRO A 59 10.17 -0.64 -1.10
C PRO A 59 11.28 0.32 -1.51
N ASP A 60 11.31 0.70 -2.80
CA ASP A 60 12.35 1.57 -3.35
C ASP A 60 12.05 3.06 -3.21
N ALA A 61 10.85 3.41 -2.76
CA ALA A 61 10.44 4.81 -2.65
C ALA A 61 10.96 5.44 -1.36
N THR A 62 11.41 6.69 -1.45
CA THR A 62 11.83 7.43 -0.26
C THR A 62 10.60 7.94 0.51
N PRO A 63 10.46 7.63 1.81
CA PRO A 63 9.34 8.11 2.62
C PRO A 63 9.42 9.61 2.83
N SER A 64 8.28 10.28 2.67
CA SER A 64 8.10 11.68 3.04
C SER A 64 8.24 11.90 4.56
N LEU A 65 8.47 13.14 4.99
CA LEU A 65 8.54 13.49 6.43
C LEU A 65 7.31 13.01 7.20
N TRP A 66 6.11 13.20 6.63
CA TRP A 66 4.85 12.73 7.20
C TRP A 66 4.83 11.21 7.38
N GLN A 67 5.30 10.44 6.40
CA GLN A 67 5.38 8.98 6.53
C GLN A 67 6.46 8.52 7.49
N ARG A 68 7.50 9.32 7.73
CA ARG A 68 8.48 9.02 8.80
C ARG A 68 7.85 9.13 10.18
N LEU A 69 6.93 10.06 10.38
CA LEU A 69 6.23 10.26 11.66
C LEU A 69 5.07 9.27 11.83
N TRP A 70 4.23 9.11 10.80
CA TRP A 70 2.98 8.34 10.88
C TRP A 70 3.07 6.91 10.34
N GLY A 71 4.19 6.54 9.72
CA GLY A 71 4.44 5.19 9.19
C GLY A 71 3.79 4.91 7.84
N TYR A 72 2.70 5.59 7.50
CA TYR A 72 2.01 5.47 6.22
C TYR A 72 1.30 6.78 5.83
N SER A 73 0.85 6.86 4.58
CA SER A 73 -0.09 7.89 4.11
C SER A 73 -1.28 7.22 3.42
N PHE A 74 -2.24 8.00 2.91
CA PHE A 74 -3.33 7.47 2.11
C PHE A 74 -3.10 7.79 0.64
N ALA A 75 -3.16 6.75 -0.21
CA ALA A 75 -3.13 6.93 -1.67
C ALA A 75 -4.53 7.20 -2.25
N GLY A 76 -5.56 7.24 -1.40
CA GLY A 76 -6.97 7.37 -1.79
C GLY A 76 -7.69 6.02 -1.81
N ARG A 77 -9.03 6.06 -1.93
CA ARG A 77 -9.90 4.87 -1.98
C ARG A 77 -9.69 3.87 -0.83
N GLY A 78 -9.30 4.35 0.35
CA GLY A 78 -9.03 3.51 1.52
C GLY A 78 -7.71 2.73 1.47
N VAL A 79 -6.87 2.93 0.44
CA VAL A 79 -5.57 2.26 0.30
C VAL A 79 -4.51 2.99 1.12
N ALA A 80 -3.88 2.28 2.05
CA ALA A 80 -2.71 2.78 2.77
C ALA A 80 -1.47 2.71 1.88
N LEU A 81 -0.61 3.70 1.96
CA LEU A 81 0.60 3.81 1.17
C LEU A 81 1.83 3.85 2.08
N VAL A 82 2.73 2.88 1.90
CA VAL A 82 3.96 2.75 2.68
C VAL A 82 5.16 2.86 1.77
N HIS A 83 6.17 3.62 2.19
CA HIS A 83 7.42 3.81 1.46
C HIS A 83 8.59 3.29 2.29
N GLY A 84 9.60 2.77 1.61
CA GLY A 84 10.87 2.35 2.19
C GLY A 84 10.87 0.90 2.66
N ASP A 85 11.81 0.56 3.52
CA ASP A 85 12.12 -0.81 3.93
C ASP A 85 10.99 -1.61 4.61
N GLU A 86 11.26 -2.90 4.78
CA GLU A 86 10.39 -3.88 5.46
C GLU A 86 10.03 -3.46 6.89
N GLN A 87 10.93 -2.80 7.61
CA GLN A 87 10.64 -2.36 8.99
C GLN A 87 9.55 -1.30 9.03
N ARG A 88 9.43 -0.47 7.98
CA ARG A 88 8.34 0.49 7.83
C ARG A 88 7.03 -0.21 7.48
N LEU A 89 7.08 -1.21 6.59
CA LEU A 89 5.91 -2.06 6.31
C LEU A 89 5.38 -2.71 7.59
N LEU A 90 6.24 -3.38 8.36
CA LEU A 90 5.84 -4.03 9.61
C LEU A 90 5.25 -3.04 10.62
N ARG A 91 5.82 -1.83 10.73
CA ARG A 91 5.26 -0.76 11.59
C ARG A 91 3.89 -0.30 11.12
N ALA A 92 3.67 -0.16 9.81
CA ALA A 92 2.37 0.21 9.27
C ALA A 92 1.33 -0.91 9.47
N LEU A 93 1.70 -2.16 9.24
CA LEU A 93 0.84 -3.32 9.47
C LEU A 93 0.42 -3.42 10.94
N ARG A 94 1.34 -3.27 11.89
CA ARG A 94 1.04 -3.27 13.34
C ARG A 94 0.09 -2.15 13.80
N ARG A 95 -0.04 -1.06 13.03
CA ARG A 95 -0.98 0.03 13.32
C ARG A 95 -2.35 -0.19 12.66
N LYS A 96 -2.41 -1.06 11.65
CA LYS A 96 -3.59 -1.33 10.83
C LYS A 96 -4.29 -2.64 11.17
N LEU A 97 -3.58 -3.60 11.77
CA LEU A 97 -4.06 -4.85 12.36
C LEU A 97 -4.28 -4.67 13.87
#